data_AF-B7P7M7-F1
#
_entry.id   AF-B7P7M7-F1
#
_cell.length_a   1.000
_cell.length_b   1.000
_cell.length_c   1.000
_cell.angle_alpha   90.00
_cell.angle_beta   90.00
_cell.angle_gamma   90.00
#
_symmetry.space_group_name_H-M   'P 1'
#
loop_
_entity.id
_entity.type
_entity.pdbx_description
1 polymer ?
#
loop_
_entity_poly.entity_id
_entity_poly.type
_entity_poly.pdbx_seq_one_letter_code
_entity_poly.pdbx_strand_id
1 'polypeptide(L)' 'MKDLTFIWRQKTFSYFKDIGIPGPKPNLIWGNLKEYHEKDLYQAVKKWCKQYGDIFG' A
#
# COMPACT_ATOMS: atom_id res chain seq x y z
N MET A 1 18.85 -6.63 16.21
CA MET A 1 18.39 -5.23 16.14
C MET A 1 17.46 -5.12 14.95
N LYS A 2 16.22 -4.64 15.12
CA LYS A 2 15.42 -4.22 13.96
C LYS A 2 15.90 -2.81 13.60
N ASP A 3 16.39 -2.63 12.38
CA ASP A 3 16.94 -1.34 11.95
C ASP A 3 15.89 -0.23 12.06
N LEU A 4 16.30 0.96 12.53
CA LEU A 4 15.39 2.10 12.69
C LEU A 4 14.64 2.43 11.38
N THR A 5 15.31 2.25 10.24
CA THR A 5 14.73 2.38 8.89
C THR A 5 13.57 1.41 8.66
N PHE A 6 13.67 0.17 9.13
CA PHE A 6 12.62 -0.85 9.00
C PHE A 6 11.39 -0.50 9.84
N ILE A 7 11.60 0.00 11.06
CA ILE A 7 10.52 0.44 11.95
C ILE A 7 9.84 1.69 11.39
N TRP A 8 10.63 2.68 11.00
CA TRP A 8 10.13 3.92 10.38
C TRP A 8 9.29 3.60 9.15
N ARG A 9 9.80 2.76 8.24
CA ARG A 9 9.09 2.40 7.00
C ARG A 9 7.77 1.68 7.24
N GLN A 10 7.73 0.74 8.19
CA GLN A 10 6.46 0.11 8.59
C GLN A 10 5.45 1.11 9.14
N LYS A 11 5.89 2.08 9.96
CA LYS A 11 5.00 3.13 10.47
C LYS A 11 4.47 4.00 9.34
N THR A 12 5.33 4.45 8.43
CA THR A 12 4.92 5.22 7.24
C THR A 12 3.86 4.48 6.43
N PHE A 13 4.04 3.18 6.23
CA PHE A 13 3.11 2.32 5.49
C PHE A 13 1.84 1.93 6.24
N SER A 14 1.76 2.23 7.54
CA SER A 14 0.54 1.98 8.33
C SER A 14 -0.39 3.19 8.41
N TYR A 15 0.03 4.37 7.93
CA TYR A 15 -0.70 5.62 8.10
C TYR A 15 -2.21 5.53 7.75
N PHE A 16 -2.55 5.10 6.53
CA PHE A 16 -3.95 5.01 6.09
C PHE A 16 -4.74 3.99 6.90
N LYS A 17 -4.13 2.83 7.19
CA LYS A 17 -4.72 1.81 8.04
C LYS A 17 -5.02 2.35 9.43
N ASP A 18 -4.10 3.11 10.02
CA ASP A 18 -4.20 3.65 11.37
C ASP A 18 -5.30 4.71 11.50
N ILE A 19 -5.64 5.41 10.41
CA ILE A 19 -6.76 6.36 10.35
C ILE A 19 -8.05 5.73 9.78
N GLY A 20 -8.09 4.42 9.56
CA GLY A 20 -9.29 3.71 9.11
C GLY A 20 -9.58 3.79 7.62
N ILE A 21 -8.65 4.27 6.80
CA ILE A 21 -8.77 4.28 5.34
C ILE A 21 -8.32 2.91 4.80
N PRO A 22 -9.19 2.18 4.06
CA PRO A 22 -8.83 0.89 3.49
C PRO A 22 -7.86 1.06 2.32
N GLY A 23 -7.11 0.01 2.00
CA GLY A 23 -6.20 0.04 0.87
C GLY A 23 -5.35 -1.22 0.70
N PRO A 24 -4.67 -1.36 -0.44
CA PRO A 24 -3.71 -2.44 -0.67
C PRO A 24 -2.57 -2.40 0.35
N LYS A 25 -2.19 -3.59 0.84
CA LYS A 25 -1.07 -3.73 1.78
C LYS A 25 0.25 -3.48 1.04
N PRO A 26 1.04 -2.48 1.43
CA PRO A 26 2.31 -2.18 0.77
C PRO A 26 3.35 -3.27 0.99
N ASN A 27 4.13 -3.55 -0.06
CA ASN A 27 5.38 -4.30 0.08
C ASN A 27 6.40 -3.46 0.84
N LEU A 28 7.19 -4.10 1.70
CA LEU A 28 8.16 -3.40 2.54
C LEU A 28 9.25 -2.64 1.77
N ILE A 29 9.68 -3.10 0.58
CA ILE A 29 10.73 -2.44 -0.21
C ILE A 29 10.10 -1.46 -1.19
N TRP A 30 9.09 -1.89 -1.94
CA TRP A 30 8.56 -1.13 -3.09
C TRP A 30 7.22 -0.43 -2.84
N GLY A 31 6.64 -0.59 -1.65
CA GLY A 31 5.27 -0.14 -1.40
C GLY A 31 4.29 -0.83 -2.33
N ASN A 32 3.32 -0.08 -2.85
CA ASN A 32 2.36 -0.58 -3.83
C ASN A 32 2.87 -0.51 -5.29
N LEU A 33 4.03 0.11 -5.54
CA LEU A 33 4.63 0.18 -6.88
C LEU A 33 4.97 -1.20 -7.45
N LYS A 34 5.19 -2.20 -6.58
CA LYS A 34 5.41 -3.59 -6.99
C LYS A 34 4.24 -4.12 -7.84
N GLU A 35 3.01 -3.84 -7.44
CA GLU A 35 1.83 -4.30 -8.18
C GLU A 35 1.68 -3.54 -9.51
N TYR A 36 2.10 -2.26 -9.59
CA TYR A 36 2.13 -1.51 -10.86
C TYR A 36 3.05 -2.16 -11.89
N HIS A 37 4.26 -2.55 -11.46
CA HIS A 37 5.25 -3.14 -12.35
C HIS A 37 4.87 -4.57 -12.76
N GLU A 38 4.17 -5.30 -11.90
CA GLU A 38 3.76 -6.69 -12.17
C GLU A 38 2.48 -6.80 -13.01
N LYS A 39 1.53 -5.87 -12.85
CA LYS A 39 0.17 -6.04 -13.39
C LYS A 39 -0.35 -4.89 -14.25
N ASP A 40 0.47 -3.88 -14.51
CA ASP A 40 0.06 -2.58 -15.06
C ASP A 40 -0.74 -1.73 -14.06
N LEU A 41 -0.52 -0.41 -14.11
CA LEU A 41 -1.11 0.58 -13.20
C LEU A 41 -2.64 0.57 -13.27
N TYR A 42 -3.21 0.51 -14.47
CA TYR A 42 -4.65 0.60 -14.65
C TYR A 42 -5.35 -0.63 -14.06
N GLN A 43 -4.80 -1.82 -14.25
CA GLN A 43 -5.38 -3.03 -13.66
C GLN A 43 -5.28 -3.05 -12.14
N ALA A 44 -4.16 -2.57 -11.57
CA ALA A 44 -3.99 -2.46 -10.13
C ALA A 44 -5.04 -1.51 -9.53
N VAL A 45 -5.18 -0.30 -10.08
CA VAL A 45 -6.17 0.68 -9.61
C VAL A 45 -7.60 0.16 -9.81
N LYS A 46 -7.93 -0.43 -10.97
CA LYS A 46 -9.26 -1.01 -11.22
C LYS A 46 -9.62 -2.09 -10.19
N LYS A 47 -8.65 -2.94 -9.83
CA LYS A 47 -8.82 -3.95 -8.77
C LYS A 47 -9.08 -3.29 -7.42
N TRP A 48 -8.32 -2.26 -7.06
CA TRP A 48 -8.46 -1.57 -5.78
C TRP A 48 -9.79 -0.81 -5.67
N CYS A 49 -10.23 -0.13 -6.72
CA CYS A 49 -11.57 0.48 -6.78
C CYS A 49 -12.66 -0.57 -6.52
N LYS A 50 -12.57 -1.75 -7.14
CA LYS A 50 -13.53 -2.84 -6.92
C LYS A 50 -13.50 -3.38 -5.49
N GLN A 51 -12.34 -3.38 -4.83
CA GLN A 51 -12.16 -4.00 -3.52
C GLN A 51 -12.44 -3.04 -2.35
N TYR A 52 -12.10 -1.77 -2.50
CA TYR A 52 -12.09 -0.79 -1.42
C TYR A 52 -13.09 0.37 -1.64
N GLY A 53 -13.67 0.48 -2.84
CA GLY A 53 -14.58 1.55 -3.22
C GLY A 53 -13.86 2.78 -3.77
N ASP A 54 -14.56 3.91 -3.76
CA ASP A 54 -14.09 5.16 -4.39
C ASP A 54 -12.94 5.84 -3.63
N ILE A 55 -12.76 5.50 -2.35
CA ILE A 55 -11.73 6.07 -1.47
C ILE A 55 -10.87 4.95 -0.90
N PHE A 56 -9.57 4.96 -1.24
CA PHE A 56 -8.56 4.08 -0.68
C PHE A 56 -7.20 4.77 -0.59
N GLY A 57 -6.31 4.23 0.26
CA GLY A 57 -4.94 4.71 0.48
C GLY A 57 -3.86 3.79 -0.08
#